data_AF-A0A4U7N6V4-F1
#
_entry.id   AF-A0A4U7N6V4-F1
#
_cell.length_a   1.000
_cell.length_b   1.000
_cell.length_c   1.000
_cell.angle_alpha   90.00
_cell.angle_beta   90.00
_cell.angle_gamma   90.00
#
_symmetry.space_group_name_H-M   'P 1'
#
loop_
_entity.id
_entity.type
_entity.pdbx_description
1 polymer ?
#
loop_
_entity_poly.entity_id
_entity_poly.type
_entity_poly.pdbx_seq_one_letter_code
_entity_poly.pdbx_strand_id
1 'polypeptide(L)' 'MANRKGRYHAWLVVPKDLRRIVGKTELRTPLGGDDEEAVKHLPGAVAQLQHQIALAERQVG' A
#
# COMPACT_ATOMS: atom_id res chain seq x y z
N MET A 1 16.87 18.72 7.67
CA MET A 1 15.56 18.13 8.02
C MET A 1 15.46 16.77 7.34
N ALA A 2 15.66 15.68 8.09
CA ALA A 2 15.60 14.33 7.57
C ALA A 2 14.17 13.97 7.15
N ASN A 3 14.04 13.29 6.01
CA ASN A 3 12.80 12.86 5.38
C ASN A 3 11.81 12.26 6.40
N ARG A 4 10.79 13.05 6.80
CA ARG A 4 9.69 12.62 7.69
C ARG A 4 8.76 11.56 7.07
N LYS A 5 9.14 10.93 5.96
CA LYS A 5 8.30 9.98 5.21
C LYS A 5 8.66 8.51 5.41
N GLY A 6 9.62 8.20 6.30
CA GLY A 6 10.12 6.84 6.48
C GLY A 6 11.08 6.43 5.35
N ARG A 7 12.01 5.53 5.65
CA ARG A 7 12.94 4.95 4.66
C ARG A 7 12.29 3.76 3.94
N TYR A 8 11.44 3.03 4.66
CA TYR A 8 10.80 1.81 4.18
C TYR A 8 9.33 2.04 3.86
N HIS A 9 8.85 1.35 2.83
CA HIS A 9 7.49 1.47 2.33
C HIS A 9 6.97 0.12 1.85
N ALA A 10 5.70 -0.16 2.13
CA ALA A 10 4.96 -1.20 1.43
C ALA A 10 4.34 -0.60 0.18
N TRP A 11 4.34 -1.35 -0.92
CA TRP A 11 3.73 -0.94 -2.17
C TRP A 11 3.07 -2.14 -2.87
N LEU A 12 1.83 -1.94 -3.34
CA LEU A 12 1.15 -2.85 -4.27
C LEU A 12 0.70 -2.09 -5.52
N VAL A 13 0.84 -2.75 -6.65
CA VAL A 13 0.32 -2.27 -7.94
C VAL A 13 -1.20 -2.46 -7.97
N VAL A 14 -1.92 -1.45 -8.40
CA VAL A 14 -3.36 -1.54 -8.65
C VAL A 14 -3.59 -2.20 -10.02
N PRO A 15 -4.35 -3.31 -10.08
CA PRO A 15 -4.76 -3.95 -11.34
C PRO A 15 -5.39 -2.95 -12.30
N LYS A 16 -5.12 -3.08 -13.61
CA LYS A 16 -5.49 -2.10 -14.63
C LYS A 16 -6.97 -1.73 -14.61
N ASP A 17 -7.83 -2.73 -14.46
CA ASP A 17 -9.28 -2.60 -14.43
C ASP A 17 -9.78 -1.79 -13.22
N LEU A 18 -9.05 -1.87 -12.10
CA LEU A 18 -9.38 -1.18 -10.85
C LEU A 18 -8.82 0.24 -10.78
N ARG A 19 -7.88 0.62 -11.65
CA ARG A 19 -7.25 1.95 -11.62
C ARG A 19 -8.26 3.08 -11.80
N ARG A 20 -9.32 2.84 -12.57
CA ARG A 20 -10.40 3.82 -12.77
C ARG A 20 -11.23 4.07 -11.50
N ILE A 21 -11.31 3.07 -10.62
CA ILE A 21 -12.06 3.13 -9.37
C ILE A 21 -11.18 3.65 -8.24
N VAL A 22 -9.98 3.08 -8.09
CA VAL A 22 -9.02 3.47 -7.05
C VAL A 22 -8.41 4.86 -7.34
N GLY A 23 -8.41 5.30 -8.59
CA GLY A 23 -7.86 6.59 -9.02
C GLY A 23 -6.33 6.68 -8.94
N LYS A 24 -5.67 5.55 -8.65
CA LYS A 24 -4.20 5.44 -8.54
C LYS A 24 -3.72 4.21 -9.30
N THR A 25 -2.50 4.28 -9.80
CA THR A 25 -1.81 3.13 -10.40
C THR A 25 -1.27 2.18 -9.34
N GLU A 26 -1.02 2.71 -8.13
CA GLU A 26 -0.17 2.12 -7.11
C GLU A 26 -0.61 2.62 -5.73
N LEU A 27 -0.61 1.73 -4.73
CA LEU A 27 -0.91 2.07 -3.35
C LEU A 27 0.34 1.91 -2.49
N ARG A 28 0.72 2.96 -1.76
CA ARG A 28 1.95 3.00 -0.96
C ARG A 28 1.65 3.39 0.48
N THR A 29 2.24 2.66 1.41
CA THR A 29 2.16 2.92 2.86
C THR A 29 3.56 3.06 3.44
N PRO A 30 3.89 4.15 4.16
CA PRO A 30 5.16 4.28 4.86
C PRO A 30 5.23 3.30 6.04
N LEU A 31 6.37 2.62 6.20
CA LEU A 31 6.62 1.64 7.26
C LEU A 31 7.57 2.15 8.35
N GLY A 32 8.13 3.35 8.17
CA GLY A 32 9.06 3.95 9.13
C GLY A 32 10.49 4.01 8.61
N GLY A 33 11.40 4.51 9.46
CA GLY A 33 12.82 4.69 9.14
C GLY A 33 13.73 3.54 9.59
N ASP A 34 13.20 2.65 10.43
CA ASP A 34 13.90 1.53 11.04
C ASP A 34 13.56 0.23 10.30
N ASP A 35 14.55 -0.63 10.04
CA ASP A 35 14.37 -1.80 9.20
C ASP A 35 13.67 -2.95 9.92
N GLU A 36 14.02 -3.19 11.20
CA GLU A 36 13.41 -4.25 11.99
C GLU A 36 11.92 -3.99 12.18
N GLU A 37 11.56 -2.75 12.53
CA GLU A 37 10.16 -2.35 12.67
C GLU A 37 9.44 -2.39 11.32
N ALA A 38 10.08 -1.97 10.23
CA ALA A 38 9.47 -2.02 8.90
C ALA A 38 9.14 -3.44 8.46
N VAL A 39 10.04 -4.41 8.73
CA VAL A 39 9.81 -5.83 8.41
C VAL A 39 8.62 -6.38 9.22
N LYS A 40 8.49 -6.01 10.50
CA LYS A 40 7.35 -6.39 11.34
C LYS A 40 6.03 -5.78 10.85
N HIS A 41 6.06 -4.53 10.37
CA HIS A 41 4.87 -3.84 9.88
C HIS A 41 4.48 -4.21 8.45
N LEU A 42 5.40 -4.74 7.65
CA LEU A 42 5.18 -5.06 6.24
C LEU A 42 3.96 -5.97 6.00
N PRO A 43 3.77 -7.10 6.71
CA PRO A 43 2.62 -7.98 6.46
C PRO A 43 1.28 -7.28 6.71
N GLY A 44 1.18 -6.51 7.79
CA GLY A 44 -0.03 -5.74 8.13
C GLY A 44 -0.32 -4.65 7.12
N ALA A 45 0.71 -3.93 6.67
CA ALA A 45 0.56 -2.91 5.63
C ALA A 45 0.14 -3.52 4.29
N VAL A 46 0.74 -4.64 3.89
CA VAL A 46 0.35 -5.36 2.66
C VAL A 46 -1.11 -5.83 2.76
N ALA A 47 -1.54 -6.38 3.89
CA ALA A 47 -2.94 -6.79 4.09
C ALA A 47 -3.92 -5.61 3.95
N GLN A 48 -3.57 -4.43 4.48
CA GLN A 48 -4.39 -3.23 4.30
C GLN A 48 -4.48 -2.78 2.84
N LEU A 49 -3.36 -2.84 2.12
CA LEU A 49 -3.33 -2.50 0.69
C LEU A 49 -4.15 -3.50 -0.13
N GLN A 50 -4.04 -4.80 0.16
CA GLN A 50 -4.86 -5.85 -0.46
C GLN A 50 -6.34 -5.64 -0.16
N HIS A 51 -6.70 -5.25 1.07
CA HIS A 51 -8.08 -4.96 1.43
C HIS A 51 -8.66 -3.80 0.60
N GLN A 52 -7.90 -2.73 0.37
CA GLN A 52 -8.34 -1.62 -0.50
C GLN A 52 -8.57 -2.07 -1.94
N ILE A 53 -7.70 -2.95 -2.47
CA ILE A 53 -7.88 -3.54 -3.79
C ILE A 53 -9.15 -4.41 -3.82
N ALA A 54 -9.35 -5.27 -2.83
CA ALA A 54 -10.52 -6.14 -2.74
C ALA A 54 -11.84 -5.36 -2.64
N LEU A 55 -11.85 -4.22 -1.96
CA LEU A 55 -13.01 -3.32 -1.94
C LEU A 55 -13.31 -2.74 -3.32
N ALA A 56 -12.27 -2.37 -4.08
CA ALA A 56 -12.44 -1.90 -5.46
C ALA A 56 -12.90 -3.02 -6.39
N GLU A 57 -12.42 -4.25 -6.20
CA GLU A 57 -12.88 -5.43 -6.97
C GLU A 57 -14.37 -5.68 -6.81
N ARG A 58 -14.90 -5.51 -5.59
CA ARG A 58 -16.35 -5.63 -5.31
C ARG A 58 -17.22 -4.54 -5.93
N GLN A 59 -16.63 -3.45 -6.42
CA GLN A 59 -17.36 -2.40 -7.12
C GLN A 59 -17.40 -2.63 -8.64
N VAL A 60 -16.55 -3.54 -9.16
CA VAL A 60 -16.54 -3.94 -10.57
C VAL A 60 -17.45 -5.14 -10.83
N GLY A 61 -17.50 -6.10 -9.89
CA GLY A 61 -18.35 -7.29 -9.96
C GLY A 61 -19.78 -7.01 -9.54
#